data_AF-A0A9Q0W4V5-F1
#
_entry.id   AF-A0A9Q0W4V5-F1
#
_cell.length_a   1.000
_cell.length_b   1.000
_cell.length_c   1.000
_cell.angle_alpha   90.00
_cell.angle_beta   90.00
_cell.angle_gamma   90.00
#
_symmetry.space_group_name_H-M   'P 1'
#
loop_
_entity.id
_entity.type
_entity.pdbx_description
1 polymer ?
#
loop_
_entity_poly.entity_id
_entity_poly.type
_entity_poly.pdbx_seq_one_letter_code
_entity_poly.pdbx_strand_id
1 'polypeptide(L)'
;MSSACLLSFKLLLLLLPPYDKARNAVALALSPVVRALIDPDGALRDIRDLDSISFSDWFLSKGGTRMSIQRMWDPVAYALGFIDCDNISARCMLTIFSLFATKTEASLLRMLKGSPDVYLSGPIRKYIEDKGGRFHLRWGCRQILYDRSPDGEILVTGLATSKATDKKVVKADAYVVACDVPGIKKTTSIPVEGIKVL
;
A
#
# COMPACT_ATOMS: atom_id res chain seq x y z
N MET A 1 -7.68 23.24 2.61
CA MET A 1 -8.19 22.17 1.72
C MET A 1 -8.19 22.69 0.29
N SER A 2 -7.52 22.00 -0.64
CA SER A 2 -7.55 22.39 -2.07
C SER A 2 -8.98 22.29 -2.61
N SER A 3 -9.36 23.22 -3.51
CA SER A 3 -10.70 23.31 -4.11
C SER A 3 -11.12 21.99 -4.81
N ALA A 4 -10.15 21.21 -5.30
CA ALA A 4 -10.37 19.89 -5.91
C ALA A 4 -10.79 18.80 -4.91
N CYS A 5 -10.21 18.77 -3.71
CA CYS A 5 -10.58 17.82 -2.65
C CYS A 5 -12.01 18.10 -2.15
N LEU A 6 -12.36 19.39 -2.01
CA LEU A 6 -13.73 19.82 -1.71
C LEU A 6 -14.73 19.44 -2.80
N LEU A 7 -14.35 19.50 -4.09
CA LEU A 7 -15.24 19.11 -5.21
C LEU A 7 -15.50 17.61 -5.25
N SER A 8 -14.47 16.77 -5.10
CA SER A 8 -14.63 15.30 -5.10
C SER A 8 -15.48 14.82 -3.92
N PHE A 9 -15.28 15.41 -2.73
CA PHE A 9 -16.14 15.16 -1.58
C PHE A 9 -17.56 15.70 -1.78
N LYS A 10 -17.74 16.87 -2.43
CA LYS A 10 -19.08 17.41 -2.77
C LYS A 10 -19.88 16.48 -3.67
N LEU A 11 -19.23 15.84 -4.64
CA LEU A 11 -19.87 14.91 -5.55
C LEU A 11 -20.33 13.63 -4.83
N LEU A 12 -19.49 13.10 -3.92
CA LEU A 12 -19.83 11.96 -3.08
C LEU A 12 -20.96 12.27 -2.07
N LEU A 13 -20.94 13.47 -1.48
CA LEU A 13 -21.96 13.95 -0.54
C LEU A 13 -23.31 14.25 -1.21
N LEU A 14 -23.39 14.38 -2.54
CA LEU A 14 -24.66 14.62 -3.25
C LEU A 14 -25.61 13.41 -3.19
N LEU A 15 -25.09 12.20 -3.01
CA LEU A 15 -25.85 10.95 -2.96
C LEU A 15 -26.50 10.66 -1.59
N LEU A 16 -26.27 11.52 -0.60
CA LEU A 16 -26.73 11.34 0.78
C LEU A 16 -27.88 12.28 1.15
N PRO A 17 -28.84 11.83 1.98
CA PRO A 17 -29.79 12.72 2.64
C PRO A 17 -29.09 13.79 3.49
N PRO A 18 -29.72 14.97 3.73
CA PRO A 18 -29.12 16.06 4.50
C PRO A 18 -28.61 15.64 5.90
N TYR A 19 -29.35 14.73 6.54
CA TYR A 19 -28.99 14.17 7.85
C TYR A 19 -27.68 13.38 7.81
N ASP A 20 -27.52 12.51 6.82
CA ASP A 20 -26.31 11.69 6.65
C ASP A 20 -25.10 12.55 6.27
N LYS A 21 -25.30 13.64 5.52
CA LYS A 21 -24.23 14.62 5.23
C LYS A 21 -23.70 15.26 6.51
N ALA A 22 -24.59 15.68 7.40
CA ALA A 22 -24.21 16.30 8.67
C ALA A 22 -23.42 15.32 9.55
N ARG A 23 -23.90 14.07 9.66
CA ARG A 23 -23.21 13.03 10.44
C ARG A 23 -21.85 12.65 9.85
N ASN A 24 -21.76 12.55 8.53
CA ASN A 24 -20.49 12.31 7.85
C ASN A 24 -19.49 13.45 8.10
N ALA A 25 -19.95 14.71 8.05
CA ALA A 25 -19.11 15.86 8.36
C ALA A 25 -18.61 15.84 9.82
N VAL A 26 -19.46 15.47 10.78
CA VAL A 26 -19.07 15.31 12.19
C VAL A 26 -18.04 14.20 12.34
N ALA A 27 -18.27 13.03 11.74
CA ALA A 27 -17.34 11.90 11.82
C ALA A 27 -15.96 12.25 11.23
N LEU A 28 -15.93 12.98 10.11
CA LEU A 28 -14.69 13.47 9.51
C LEU A 28 -14.01 14.57 10.33
N ALA A 29 -14.78 15.48 10.94
CA ALA A 29 -14.25 16.52 11.81
C ALA A 29 -13.62 15.93 13.09
N LEU A 30 -14.17 14.83 13.61
CA LEU A 30 -13.65 14.10 14.78
C LEU A 30 -12.53 13.12 14.42
N SER A 31 -12.11 13.07 13.16
CA SER A 31 -11.08 12.14 12.69
C SER A 31 -9.67 12.68 12.93
N PRO A 32 -8.67 11.80 13.12
CA PRO A 32 -7.26 12.20 13.16
C PRO A 32 -6.78 12.94 11.90
N VAL A 33 -7.55 12.90 10.81
CA VAL A 33 -7.26 13.65 9.56
C VAL A 33 -7.26 15.16 9.81
N VAL A 34 -8.08 15.67 10.75
CA VAL A 34 -8.06 17.10 11.10
C VAL A 34 -6.75 17.46 11.81
N ARG A 35 -6.27 16.58 12.71
CA ARG A 35 -4.96 16.75 13.35
C ARG A 35 -3.84 16.79 12.30
N ALA A 36 -3.96 16.03 11.21
CA ALA A 36 -2.95 16.01 10.15
C ALA A 36 -2.71 17.37 9.49
N LEU A 37 -3.66 18.31 9.57
CA LEU A 37 -3.49 19.68 9.05
C LEU A 37 -2.49 20.52 9.84
N ILE A 38 -2.24 20.17 11.11
CA ILE A 38 -1.35 20.91 12.04
C ILE A 38 -0.14 20.06 12.42
N ASP A 39 -0.34 18.77 12.68
CA ASP A 39 0.66 17.78 13.10
C ASP A 39 0.49 16.48 12.30
N PRO A 40 1.05 16.41 11.07
CA PRO A 40 0.95 15.24 10.21
C PRO A 40 1.50 13.96 10.86
N ASP A 41 2.63 14.06 11.55
CA ASP A 41 3.32 12.91 12.15
C ASP A 41 2.58 12.37 13.39
N GLY A 42 2.00 13.26 14.21
CA GLY A 42 1.10 12.86 15.29
C GLY A 42 -0.18 12.23 14.78
N ALA A 43 -0.77 12.77 13.71
CA ALA A 43 -1.96 12.18 13.11
C ALA A 43 -1.69 10.76 12.55
N LEU A 44 -0.54 10.53 11.91
CA LEU A 44 -0.17 9.20 11.42
C LEU A 44 0.08 8.19 12.54
N ARG A 45 0.53 8.65 13.72
CA ARG A 45 0.63 7.82 14.93
C ARG A 45 -0.75 7.41 15.43
N ASP A 46 -1.66 8.37 15.61
CA ASP A 46 -3.05 8.08 16.03
C ASP A 46 -3.77 7.16 15.02
N ILE A 47 -3.52 7.34 13.72
CA ILE A 47 -4.07 6.48 12.66
C ILE A 47 -3.47 5.06 12.72
N ARG A 48 -2.24 4.90 13.22
CA ARG A 48 -1.60 3.58 13.40
C ARG A 48 -2.26 2.75 14.49
N ASP A 49 -2.78 3.40 15.53
CA ASP A 49 -3.47 2.72 16.63
C ASP A 49 -4.86 2.19 16.20
N LEU A 50 -5.35 2.59 15.03
CA LEU A 50 -6.61 2.15 14.43
C LEU A 50 -6.46 0.96 13.47
N ASP A 51 -5.30 0.30 13.44
CA ASP A 51 -5.03 -0.80 12.50
C ASP A 51 -5.92 -2.03 12.73
N SER A 52 -6.28 -2.29 13.99
CA SER A 52 -7.09 -3.45 14.41
C SER A 52 -8.61 -3.26 14.30
N ILE A 53 -9.07 -2.09 13.84
CA ILE A 53 -10.50 -1.74 13.79
C ILE A 53 -10.91 -1.57 12.32
N SER A 54 -12.09 -2.07 11.95
CA SER A 54 -12.64 -1.85 10.62
C SER A 54 -12.99 -0.36 10.41
N PHE A 55 -12.97 0.10 9.16
CA PHE A 55 -13.39 1.46 8.87
C PHE A 55 -14.85 1.69 9.24
N SER A 56 -15.72 0.70 9.04
CA SER A 56 -17.12 0.76 9.46
C SER A 56 -17.28 0.95 10.96
N ASP A 57 -16.60 0.17 11.79
CA ASP A 57 -16.71 0.27 13.25
C ASP A 57 -16.22 1.62 13.74
N TRP A 58 -15.09 2.08 13.18
CA TRP A 58 -14.58 3.42 13.47
C TRP A 58 -15.59 4.50 13.07
N PHE A 59 -16.13 4.45 11.85
CA PHE A 59 -17.03 5.48 11.33
C PHE A 59 -18.36 5.55 12.10
N LEU A 60 -18.93 4.39 12.45
CA LEU A 60 -20.14 4.31 13.29
C LEU A 60 -19.89 4.83 14.70
N SER A 61 -18.72 4.53 15.30
CA SER A 61 -18.35 5.04 16.64
C SER A 61 -18.28 6.57 16.69
N LYS A 62 -18.03 7.22 15.55
CA LYS A 62 -17.98 8.69 15.41
C LYS A 62 -19.32 9.30 15.00
N GLY A 63 -20.40 8.53 15.04
CA GLY A 63 -21.76 8.98 14.72
C GLY A 63 -22.10 8.91 13.23
N GLY A 64 -21.29 8.22 12.42
CA GLY A 64 -21.60 7.91 11.04
C GLY A 64 -22.79 6.97 10.89
N THR A 65 -23.30 6.81 9.66
CA THR A 65 -24.46 5.96 9.37
C THR A 65 -24.11 4.84 8.39
N ARG A 66 -24.79 3.69 8.51
CA ARG A 66 -24.65 2.57 7.56
C ARG A 66 -25.01 2.96 6.12
N MET A 67 -25.96 3.86 5.95
CA MET A 67 -26.32 4.41 4.63
C MET A 67 -25.13 5.16 4.00
N SER A 68 -24.41 5.96 4.79
CA SER A 68 -23.19 6.65 4.33
C SER A 68 -22.07 5.67 4.01
N ILE A 69 -21.95 4.57 4.76
CA ILE A 69 -21.00 3.51 4.44
C ILE A 69 -21.31 2.92 3.06
N GLN A 70 -22.52 2.42 2.85
CA GLN A 70 -22.91 1.73 1.63
C GLN A 70 -22.87 2.61 0.37
N ARG A 71 -23.34 3.86 0.47
CA ARG A 71 -23.49 4.73 -0.71
C ARG A 71 -22.24 5.53 -1.06
N MET A 72 -21.36 5.75 -0.08
CA MET A 72 -20.25 6.66 -0.24
C MET A 72 -18.91 6.00 0.08
N TRP A 73 -18.80 5.30 1.20
CA TRP A 73 -17.51 4.76 1.64
C TRP A 73 -17.15 3.42 1.01
N ASP A 74 -18.11 2.51 0.81
CA ASP A 74 -17.85 1.21 0.15
C ASP A 74 -17.31 1.39 -1.27
N PRO A 75 -17.87 2.27 -2.14
CA PRO A 75 -17.27 2.54 -3.45
C PRO A 75 -15.81 3.03 -3.38
N VAL A 76 -15.47 3.82 -2.35
CA VAL A 76 -14.10 4.31 -2.16
C VAL A 76 -13.20 3.19 -1.64
N ALA A 77 -13.66 2.39 -0.69
CA ALA A 77 -12.93 1.24 -0.18
C ALA A 77 -12.64 0.21 -1.29
N TYR A 78 -13.62 -0.06 -2.15
CA TYR A 78 -13.42 -0.92 -3.33
C TYR A 78 -12.40 -0.34 -4.32
N ALA A 79 -12.43 0.98 -4.56
CA ALA A 79 -11.45 1.61 -5.45
C ALA A 79 -10.02 1.59 -4.89
N LEU A 80 -9.86 1.56 -3.56
CA LEU A 80 -8.55 1.62 -2.89
C LEU A 80 -7.96 0.25 -2.59
N GLY A 81 -8.76 -0.66 -2.04
CA GLY A 81 -8.31 -1.95 -1.52
C GLY A 81 -9.07 -3.16 -2.06
N PHE A 82 -10.04 -2.95 -2.96
CA PHE A 82 -10.89 -4.00 -3.52
C PHE A 82 -11.70 -4.79 -2.47
N ILE A 83 -11.90 -4.21 -1.29
CA ILE A 83 -12.67 -4.77 -0.15
C ILE A 83 -13.60 -3.70 0.43
N ASP A 84 -14.67 -4.13 1.12
CA ASP A 84 -15.66 -3.24 1.73
C ASP A 84 -15.18 -2.56 3.02
N CYS A 85 -15.98 -1.63 3.55
CA CYS A 85 -15.67 -0.92 4.79
C CYS A 85 -15.69 -1.78 6.06
N ASP A 86 -16.37 -2.93 6.04
CA ASP A 86 -16.43 -3.85 7.18
C ASP A 86 -15.14 -4.67 7.31
N ASN A 87 -14.47 -4.93 6.20
CA ASN A 87 -13.24 -5.72 6.14
C ASN A 87 -11.96 -4.86 6.03
N ILE A 88 -12.05 -3.64 5.51
CA ILE A 88 -10.87 -2.75 5.41
C ILE A 88 -10.53 -2.13 6.77
N SER A 89 -9.24 -2.12 7.10
CA SER A 89 -8.73 -1.42 8.29
C SER A 89 -8.96 0.10 8.19
N ALA A 90 -9.39 0.71 9.30
CA ALA A 90 -9.55 2.16 9.42
C ALA A 90 -8.23 2.89 9.14
N ARG A 91 -7.09 2.30 9.52
CA ARG A 91 -5.75 2.84 9.23
C ARG A 91 -5.54 3.09 7.74
N CYS A 92 -5.90 2.13 6.89
CA CYS A 92 -5.70 2.21 5.45
C CYS A 92 -6.44 3.42 4.85
N MET A 93 -7.74 3.52 5.15
CA MET A 93 -8.60 4.59 4.67
C MET A 93 -8.17 5.96 5.20
N LEU A 94 -7.96 6.09 6.51
CA LEU A 94 -7.62 7.38 7.15
C LEU A 94 -6.24 7.90 6.75
N THR A 95 -5.28 7.02 6.45
CA THR A 95 -3.96 7.42 5.94
C THR A 95 -4.09 8.11 4.58
N ILE A 96 -4.92 7.55 3.69
CA ILE A 96 -5.16 8.12 2.36
C ILE A 96 -5.87 9.48 2.47
N PHE A 97 -6.87 9.59 3.36
CA PHE A 97 -7.54 10.87 3.59
C PHE A 97 -6.63 11.92 4.23
N SER A 98 -5.74 11.52 5.13
CA SER A 98 -4.68 12.40 5.66
C SER A 98 -3.80 12.95 4.54
N LEU A 99 -3.45 12.11 3.56
CA LEU A 99 -2.67 12.52 2.41
C LEU A 99 -3.44 13.51 1.50
N PHE A 100 -4.74 13.28 1.26
CA PHE A 100 -5.58 14.22 0.51
C PHE A 100 -5.86 15.53 1.25
N ALA A 101 -5.90 15.51 2.58
CA ALA A 101 -6.13 16.69 3.39
C ALA A 101 -4.89 17.61 3.44
N THR A 102 -3.70 17.00 3.51
CA THR A 102 -2.42 17.72 3.66
C THR A 102 -1.76 18.09 2.33
N LYS A 103 -1.92 17.29 1.28
CA LYS A 103 -1.32 17.55 -0.04
C LYS A 103 -2.38 18.04 -1.04
N THR A 104 -2.29 19.32 -1.39
CA THR A 104 -3.25 20.01 -2.26
C THR A 104 -3.31 19.48 -3.70
N GLU A 105 -2.24 18.86 -4.20
CA GLU A 105 -2.16 18.25 -5.54
C GLU A 105 -2.46 16.75 -5.55
N ALA A 106 -2.60 16.10 -4.39
CA ALA A 106 -2.73 14.65 -4.31
C ALA A 106 -4.04 14.12 -4.91
N SER A 107 -5.07 14.96 -5.04
CA SER A 107 -6.34 14.59 -5.66
C SER A 107 -6.31 14.66 -7.21
N LEU A 108 -5.18 15.06 -7.82
CA LEU A 108 -5.05 15.10 -9.28
C LEU A 108 -4.72 13.70 -9.80
N LEU A 109 -5.69 13.10 -10.49
CA LEU A 109 -5.48 11.85 -11.20
C LEU A 109 -4.64 12.11 -12.46
N ARG A 110 -3.47 11.48 -12.53
CA ARG A 110 -2.61 11.48 -13.72
C ARG A 110 -2.53 10.08 -14.28
N MET A 111 -2.94 9.92 -15.53
CA MET A 111 -2.80 8.65 -16.24
C MET A 111 -1.47 8.61 -16.96
N LEU A 112 -0.88 7.43 -17.07
CA LEU A 112 0.26 7.21 -17.95
C LEU A 112 -0.17 7.46 -19.40
N LYS A 113 0.74 8.03 -20.20
CA LYS A 113 0.50 8.31 -21.63
C LYS A 113 0.24 7.02 -22.46
N GLY A 114 0.64 5.86 -21.93
CA GLY A 114 0.43 4.57 -22.56
C GLY A 114 0.89 3.45 -21.65
N SER A 115 1.30 2.33 -22.24
CA SER A 115 1.75 1.14 -21.51
C SER A 115 2.80 1.48 -20.44
N PRO A 116 2.66 0.98 -19.20
CA PRO A 116 3.68 1.10 -18.15
C PRO A 116 5.05 0.58 -18.59
N ASP A 117 5.11 -0.42 -19.47
CA ASP A 117 6.39 -0.94 -19.98
C ASP A 117 7.18 0.13 -20.74
N VAL A 118 6.50 0.98 -21.51
CA VAL A 118 7.15 2.03 -22.32
C VAL A 118 7.38 3.31 -21.52
N TYR A 119 6.42 3.69 -20.67
CA TYR A 119 6.41 5.01 -20.03
C TYR A 119 6.83 5.02 -18.56
N LEU A 120 7.04 3.86 -17.93
CA LEU A 120 7.47 3.76 -16.54
C LEU A 120 8.65 2.79 -16.37
N SER A 121 8.44 1.48 -16.60
CA SER A 121 9.50 0.50 -16.34
C SER A 121 10.60 0.48 -17.40
N GLY A 122 10.31 0.86 -18.64
CA GLY A 122 11.29 0.96 -19.73
C GLY A 122 12.39 1.99 -19.46
N PRO A 123 12.05 3.26 -19.12
CA PRO A 123 13.03 4.25 -18.72
C PRO A 123 13.88 3.83 -17.51
N ILE A 124 13.26 3.20 -16.51
CA ILE A 124 13.97 2.68 -15.33
C ILE A 124 14.94 1.57 -15.73
N ARG A 125 14.51 0.63 -16.58
CA ARG A 125 15.35 -0.45 -17.11
C ARG A 125 16.55 0.11 -17.83
N LYS A 126 16.32 1.04 -18.77
CA LYS A 126 17.38 1.68 -19.55
C LYS A 126 18.41 2.37 -18.64
N TYR A 127 17.94 3.16 -17.67
CA TYR A 127 18.84 3.82 -16.72
C TYR A 127 19.71 2.83 -15.92
N ILE A 128 19.16 1.68 -15.55
CA ILE A 128 19.91 0.62 -14.84
C ILE A 128 20.91 -0.06 -15.79
N GLU A 129 20.52 -0.36 -17.02
CA GLU A 129 21.38 -0.97 -18.04
C GLU A 129 22.54 -0.04 -18.45
N ASP A 130 22.27 1.26 -18.63
CA ASP A 130 23.28 2.29 -18.92
C ASP A 130 24.33 2.41 -17.79
N LYS A 131 23.97 2.00 -16.57
CA LYS A 131 24.87 1.93 -15.40
C LYS A 131 25.51 0.55 -15.21
N GLY A 132 25.38 -0.35 -16.18
CA GLY A 132 25.97 -1.70 -16.13
C GLY A 132 25.14 -2.74 -15.38
N GLY A 133 23.92 -2.39 -14.97
CA GLY A 133 22.97 -3.34 -14.41
C GLY A 133 22.49 -4.37 -15.45
N ARG A 134 22.08 -5.55 -14.99
CA ARG A 134 21.72 -6.68 -15.85
C ARG A 134 20.34 -7.22 -15.50
N PHE A 135 19.49 -7.39 -16.50
CA PHE A 135 18.17 -7.99 -16.35
C PHE A 135 18.15 -9.42 -16.89
N HIS A 136 17.74 -10.36 -16.04
CA HIS A 136 17.60 -11.77 -16.40
C HIS A 136 16.12 -12.16 -16.40
N LEU A 137 15.41 -11.86 -17.49
CA LEU A 137 14.00 -12.19 -17.63
C LEU A 137 13.76 -13.70 -17.79
N ARG A 138 12.60 -14.17 -17.31
CA ARG A 138 12.18 -15.58 -17.33
C ARG A 138 13.09 -16.52 -16.51
N TRP A 139 13.84 -15.97 -15.57
CA TRP A 139 14.60 -16.74 -14.57
C TRP A 139 13.87 -16.68 -13.23
N GLY A 140 13.11 -17.73 -12.92
CA GLY A 140 12.43 -17.83 -11.63
C GLY A 140 13.38 -18.29 -10.54
N CYS A 141 13.39 -17.61 -9.39
CA CYS A 141 14.04 -18.11 -8.18
C CYS A 141 13.24 -19.30 -7.63
N ARG A 142 13.92 -20.44 -7.43
CA ARG A 142 13.31 -21.68 -6.92
C ARG A 142 13.63 -21.89 -5.45
N GLN A 143 14.82 -21.52 -5.03
CA GLN A 143 15.29 -21.71 -3.68
C GLN A 143 16.34 -20.67 -3.31
N ILE A 144 16.25 -20.16 -2.10
CA ILE A 144 17.31 -19.36 -1.47
C ILE A 144 18.25 -20.34 -0.78
N LEU A 145 19.53 -20.32 -1.15
CA LEU A 145 20.57 -21.13 -0.54
C LEU A 145 21.17 -20.34 0.61
N TYR A 146 21.27 -20.95 1.78
CA TYR A 146 21.79 -20.32 2.97
C TYR A 146 22.49 -21.33 3.87
N ASP A 147 23.48 -20.84 4.60
CA ASP A 147 24.16 -21.56 5.66
C ASP A 147 23.78 -20.94 7.01
N ARG A 148 23.91 -21.73 8.07
CA ARG A 148 23.69 -21.27 9.44
C ARG A 148 25.03 -21.20 10.16
N SER A 149 25.37 -20.03 10.67
CA SER A 149 26.52 -19.85 11.56
C SER A 149 26.30 -20.66 12.85
N PRO A 150 27.37 -21.10 13.54
CA PRO A 150 27.27 -21.67 14.89
C PRO A 150 26.48 -20.78 15.87
N ASP A 151 26.52 -19.45 15.66
CA ASP A 151 25.82 -18.45 16.47
C ASP A 151 24.32 -18.29 16.10
N GLY A 152 23.83 -19.06 15.12
CA GLY A 152 22.43 -19.06 14.68
C GLY A 152 22.09 -18.07 13.56
N GLU A 153 23.03 -17.19 13.17
CA GLU A 153 22.84 -16.26 12.06
C GLU A 153 22.73 -16.98 10.70
N ILE A 154 21.85 -16.48 9.85
CA ILE A 154 21.59 -17.03 8.51
C ILE A 154 22.40 -16.23 7.48
N LEU A 155 23.33 -16.90 6.81
CA LEU A 155 24.11 -16.32 5.72
C LEU A 155 23.61 -16.85 4.38
N VAL A 156 23.06 -15.98 3.54
CA VAL A 156 22.62 -16.36 2.19
C VAL A 156 23.84 -16.55 1.29
N THR A 157 23.98 -17.74 0.72
CA THR A 157 25.13 -18.14 -0.11
C THR A 157 24.82 -18.10 -1.61
N GLY A 158 23.54 -18.05 -1.99
CA GLY A 158 23.14 -17.93 -3.39
C GLY A 158 21.64 -18.03 -3.64
N LEU A 159 21.24 -17.75 -4.87
CA LEU A 159 19.88 -17.97 -5.37
C LEU A 159 19.89 -19.06 -6.45
N ALA A 160 19.20 -20.17 -6.19
CA ALA A 160 18.97 -21.19 -7.20
C ALA A 160 17.86 -20.73 -8.14
N THR A 161 18.22 -20.49 -9.40
CA THR A 161 17.31 -19.97 -10.43
C THR A 161 17.17 -20.96 -11.58
N SER A 162 16.02 -20.93 -12.25
CA SER A 162 15.75 -21.81 -13.39
C SER A 162 15.03 -21.08 -14.52
N LYS A 163 15.30 -21.49 -15.76
CA LYS A 163 14.57 -21.08 -16.96
C LYS A 163 14.39 -22.29 -17.87
N ALA A 164 13.14 -22.71 -18.09
CA ALA A 164 12.83 -23.95 -18.82
C ALA A 164 13.62 -25.15 -18.25
N THR A 165 14.54 -25.72 -19.02
CA THR A 165 15.44 -26.82 -18.61
C THR A 165 16.70 -26.35 -17.91
N ASP A 166 17.07 -25.08 -18.05
CA ASP A 166 18.31 -24.53 -17.52
C ASP A 166 18.21 -24.21 -16.03
N LYS A 167 19.27 -24.51 -15.29
CA LYS A 167 19.42 -24.21 -13.87
C LYS A 167 20.76 -23.51 -13.65
N LYS A 168 20.77 -22.48 -12.80
CA LYS A 168 22.00 -21.83 -12.36
C LYS A 168 21.86 -21.32 -10.94
N VAL A 169 22.99 -21.25 -10.24
CA VAL A 169 23.09 -20.59 -8.94
C VAL A 169 23.71 -19.22 -9.15
N VAL A 170 23.00 -18.17 -8.72
CA VAL A 170 23.50 -16.79 -8.77
C VAL A 170 24.10 -16.45 -7.41
N LYS A 171 25.34 -15.98 -7.42
CA LYS A 171 26.07 -15.51 -6.23
C LYS A 171 26.29 -14.00 -6.32
N ALA A 172 26.16 -13.31 -5.18
CA ALA A 172 26.35 -11.88 -5.02
C ALA A 172 26.72 -11.54 -3.57
N ASP A 173 27.20 -10.32 -3.35
CA ASP A 173 27.54 -9.81 -2.02
C ASP A 173 26.29 -9.50 -1.17
N ALA A 174 25.18 -9.18 -1.83
CA ALA A 174 23.90 -8.91 -1.19
C ALA A 174 22.74 -9.46 -2.03
N TYR A 175 21.67 -9.89 -1.35
CA TYR A 175 20.47 -10.43 -1.96
C TYR A 175 19.25 -9.65 -1.48
N VAL A 176 18.41 -9.20 -2.42
CA VAL A 176 17.15 -8.53 -2.15
C VAL A 176 16.03 -9.31 -2.83
N VAL A 177 14.97 -9.63 -2.08
CA VAL A 177 13.80 -10.32 -2.62
C VAL A 177 12.62 -9.34 -2.66
N ALA A 178 12.37 -8.78 -3.84
CA ALA A 178 11.25 -7.87 -4.10
C ALA A 178 10.01 -8.62 -4.64
N CYS A 179 9.64 -9.73 -3.99
CA CYS A 179 8.46 -10.51 -4.33
C CYS A 179 7.24 -10.09 -3.49
N ASP A 180 6.05 -10.41 -3.97
CA ASP A 180 4.81 -10.35 -3.18
C ASP A 180 4.82 -11.37 -2.02
N VAL A 181 3.92 -11.19 -1.05
CA VAL A 181 3.84 -12.07 0.14
C VAL A 181 3.64 -13.56 -0.22
N PRO A 182 2.75 -13.92 -1.17
CA PRO A 182 2.68 -15.30 -1.68
C PRO A 182 3.98 -15.77 -2.35
N GLY A 183 4.59 -14.93 -3.19
CA GLY A 183 5.83 -15.25 -3.91
C GLY A 183 7.01 -15.54 -3.00
N ILE A 184 7.22 -14.73 -1.95
CA ILE A 184 8.27 -14.99 -0.96
C ILE A 184 7.99 -16.28 -0.20
N LYS A 185 6.77 -16.49 0.30
CA LYS A 185 6.39 -17.70 1.05
C LYS A 185 6.65 -18.98 0.26
N LYS A 186 6.46 -18.95 -1.06
CA LYS A 186 6.76 -20.08 -1.94
C LYS A 186 8.26 -20.34 -2.11
N THR A 187 9.08 -19.31 -2.02
CA THR A 187 10.52 -19.34 -2.34
C THR A 187 11.39 -19.56 -1.09
N THR A 188 10.92 -19.13 0.09
CA THR A 188 11.62 -19.27 1.36
C THR A 188 11.28 -20.58 2.05
N SER A 189 12.28 -21.44 2.25
CA SER A 189 12.28 -22.44 3.32
C SER A 189 12.90 -21.91 4.63
N ILE A 190 13.25 -20.62 4.65
CA ILE A 190 13.90 -19.93 5.78
C ILE A 190 12.82 -19.50 6.78
N PRO A 191 13.03 -19.68 8.10
CA PRO A 191 12.19 -19.01 9.10
C PRO A 191 12.25 -17.49 8.89
N VAL A 192 11.10 -16.87 8.67
CA VAL A 192 10.93 -15.42 8.44
C VAL A 192 11.32 -14.55 9.64
N GLU A 193 11.50 -15.17 10.82
CA GLU A 193 12.05 -14.57 12.02
C GLU A 193 13.54 -14.26 11.83
N GLY A 194 13.85 -13.09 11.28
CA GLY A 194 15.22 -12.61 11.09
C GLY A 194 15.49 -11.96 9.73
N ILE A 195 14.54 -12.03 8.79
CA ILE A 195 14.65 -11.29 7.53
C ILE A 195 14.36 -9.82 7.81
N LYS A 196 15.38 -8.96 7.68
CA LYS A 196 15.17 -7.51 7.69
C LYS A 196 14.35 -7.14 6.46
N VAL A 197 13.07 -6.82 6.69
CA VAL A 197 12.22 -6.17 5.69
C VAL A 197 12.71 -4.72 5.58
N LEU A 198 13.26 -4.36 4.43
CA LEU A 198 13.60 -2.97 4.08
C LEU A 198 12.34 -2.14 3.84
#